data_AF-A0A925AZQ9-F1
#
_entry.id   AF-A0A925AZQ9-F1
#
_cell.length_a   1.000
_cell.length_b   1.000
_cell.length_c   1.000
_cell.angle_alpha   90.00
_cell.angle_beta   90.00
_cell.angle_gamma   90.00
#
_symmetry.space_group_name_H-M   'P 1'
#
loop_
_entity.id
_entity.type
_entity.pdbx_description
1 polymer ?
#
loop_
_entity_poly.entity_id
_entity_poly.type
_entity_poly.pdbx_seq_one_letter_code
_entity_poly.pdbx_strand_id
1 'polypeptide(L)'
;MSLEEAVDRLRGKPGSKITVWVKRKKWPEPHKFTLTRAIIKIQSVASRLLASSVGYVRIKNFQANTFDDLHQHLDQLRRKNKGELKGLVLDLRNNPGGLLDQAILVSDRFIDRGPLVITVGEGNRKRDVKSAHSQGTEAPYPMAVLVNSGSASASEIVAGALKNHDRAVIVGQQTFGKGSVQVLYDFKDHSALKLTIAQYLTPGDISIQGVGITPDVAVQPASIEGHDVHVLVADDAMREKDLEHHLDVPQIVRESEEVVEATKPAASSTPSVTIVHLAEATKDDDNKPQSDDDSDAPNEFVYDFDVQLGHDLVTNARSADRKKIIADSKAVFLQRAEEQESRVVRKLETLGVDWSTAAKDIEKNARADVSVDLAMSAPGGEAGKPVLAGETVTFTATVRNTGNSVLHRVYGISQSENPLFKNLEFPFGKLAPGASRTWTTEVKLPREMSARADEVTLTVGDQQQRVTGLKTALVVSIDEQKKPRFAYSMWIDDRAAGNGDGVLQVGEKVNLM
;
A
#
# COMPACT_ATOMS: atom_id res chain seq x y z
N MET A 1 34.29 -3.45 8.36
CA MET A 1 33.65 -4.05 7.18
C MET A 1 32.33 -3.36 7.00
N SER A 2 32.12 -2.69 5.87
CA SER A 2 30.81 -2.16 5.49
C SER A 2 29.85 -3.32 5.13
N LEU A 3 28.55 -3.05 5.08
CA LEU A 3 27.56 -4.05 4.64
C LEU A 3 27.88 -4.56 3.22
N GLU A 4 28.23 -3.64 2.33
CA GLU A 4 28.55 -3.93 0.93
C GLU A 4 29.77 -4.86 0.80
N GLU A 5 30.85 -4.57 1.53
CA GLU A 5 32.04 -5.45 1.60
C GLU A 5 31.71 -6.84 2.16
N ALA A 6 30.77 -6.92 3.12
CA ALA A 6 30.31 -8.19 3.66
C ALA A 6 29.56 -9.00 2.61
N VAL A 7 28.62 -8.36 1.89
CA VAL A 7 27.82 -8.98 0.83
C VAL A 7 28.70 -9.48 -0.31
N ASP A 8 29.69 -8.71 -0.72
CA ASP A 8 30.61 -9.12 -1.80
C ASP A 8 31.45 -10.33 -1.43
N ARG A 9 31.90 -10.42 -0.16
CA ARG A 9 32.57 -11.61 0.36
C ARG A 9 31.63 -12.81 0.47
N LEU A 10 30.35 -12.59 0.80
CA LEU A 10 29.32 -13.62 0.84
C LEU A 10 29.01 -14.17 -0.56
N ARG A 11 29.03 -13.33 -1.59
CA ARG A 11 28.83 -13.73 -3.01
C ARG A 11 30.05 -14.48 -3.57
N GLY A 12 29.83 -15.21 -4.66
CA GLY A 12 30.85 -16.03 -5.31
C GLY A 12 30.25 -17.10 -6.21
N LYS A 13 31.12 -17.85 -6.91
CA LYS A 13 30.70 -18.85 -7.89
C LYS A 13 29.75 -19.89 -7.26
N PRO A 14 28.61 -20.23 -7.88
CA PRO A 14 27.74 -21.32 -7.42
C PRO A 14 28.54 -22.62 -7.21
N GLY A 15 28.23 -23.33 -6.12
CA GLY A 15 28.93 -24.53 -5.67
C GLY A 15 30.20 -24.28 -4.84
N SER A 16 30.73 -23.05 -4.82
CA SER A 16 31.88 -22.72 -3.94
C SER A 16 31.47 -22.66 -2.47
N LYS A 17 32.41 -22.89 -1.57
CA LYS A 17 32.17 -22.84 -0.12
C LYS A 17 32.55 -21.48 0.46
N ILE A 18 31.84 -21.08 1.50
CA ILE A 18 32.18 -19.93 2.34
C ILE A 18 32.03 -20.30 3.81
N THR A 19 32.91 -19.77 4.64
CA THR A 19 32.80 -19.87 6.09
C THR A 19 32.25 -18.56 6.64
N VAL A 20 31.19 -18.63 7.43
CA VAL A 20 30.65 -17.49 8.20
C VAL A 20 30.66 -17.83 9.69
N TRP A 21 30.93 -16.82 10.52
CA TRP A 21 30.84 -16.94 11.97
C TRP A 21 29.59 -16.21 12.46
N VAL A 22 28.69 -16.91 13.13
CA VAL A 22 27.38 -16.38 13.56
C VAL A 22 27.34 -16.30 15.08
N LYS A 23 27.06 -15.11 15.62
CA LYS A 23 26.80 -14.90 17.05
C LYS A 23 25.28 -14.80 17.28
N ARG A 24 24.75 -15.55 18.25
CA ARG A 24 23.34 -15.49 18.66
C ARG A 24 23.27 -15.09 20.13
N LYS A 25 22.15 -14.48 20.57
CA LYS A 25 21.96 -13.99 21.96
C LYS A 25 22.19 -15.06 23.03
N LYS A 26 21.92 -16.34 22.71
CA LYS A 26 22.10 -17.48 23.62
C LYS A 26 23.47 -18.17 23.49
N TRP A 27 24.37 -17.69 22.63
CA TRP A 27 25.68 -18.31 22.42
C TRP A 27 26.78 -17.46 23.05
N PRO A 28 27.64 -18.06 23.91
CA PRO A 28 28.75 -17.35 24.53
C PRO A 28 29.80 -16.90 23.50
N GLU A 29 29.99 -17.66 22.42
CA GLU A 29 30.94 -17.37 21.34
C GLU A 29 30.30 -17.52 19.95
N PRO A 30 30.81 -16.82 18.90
CA PRO A 30 30.39 -17.04 17.53
C PRO A 30 30.66 -18.47 17.08
N HIS A 31 29.71 -19.08 16.36
CA HIS A 31 29.88 -20.44 15.83
C HIS A 31 30.16 -20.41 14.34
N LYS A 32 31.02 -21.33 13.88
CA LYS A 32 31.45 -21.46 12.50
C LYS A 32 30.44 -22.26 11.67
N PHE A 33 30.01 -21.70 10.54
CA PHE A 33 29.17 -22.35 9.54
C PHE A 33 29.89 -22.38 8.20
N THR A 34 29.97 -23.57 7.58
CA THR A 34 30.41 -23.70 6.19
C THR A 34 29.18 -23.80 5.31
N LEU A 35 28.95 -22.79 4.49
CA LEU A 35 27.84 -22.73 3.55
C LEU A 35 28.35 -23.01 2.14
N THR A 36 27.51 -23.64 1.31
CA THR A 36 27.75 -23.80 -0.12
C THR A 36 26.94 -22.73 -0.85
N ARG A 37 27.60 -21.89 -1.64
CA ARG A 37 26.94 -20.88 -2.46
C ARG A 37 26.05 -21.56 -3.49
N ALA A 38 24.83 -21.09 -3.64
CA ALA A 38 23.88 -21.58 -4.63
C ALA A 38 23.26 -20.39 -5.37
N ILE A 39 22.74 -20.65 -6.57
CA ILE A 39 21.85 -19.70 -7.22
C ILE A 39 20.54 -19.71 -6.42
N ILE A 40 20.26 -18.61 -5.74
CA ILE A 40 19.01 -18.43 -5.00
C ILE A 40 17.93 -18.14 -6.04
N LYS A 41 16.98 -19.08 -6.21
CA LYS A 41 15.75 -18.82 -6.95
C LYS A 41 14.73 -18.27 -5.95
N ILE A 42 14.49 -16.97 -6.01
CA ILE A 42 13.40 -16.36 -5.26
C ILE A 42 12.11 -16.81 -5.97
N GLN A 43 11.29 -17.62 -5.29
CA GLN A 43 10.01 -18.05 -5.87
C GLN A 43 9.08 -16.83 -5.98
N SER A 44 8.92 -16.34 -7.21
CA SER A 44 8.08 -15.18 -7.51
C SER A 44 6.59 -15.54 -7.55
N VAL A 45 6.26 -16.82 -7.77
CA VAL A 45 4.89 -17.33 -7.86
C VAL A 45 4.64 -18.41 -6.82
N ALA A 46 3.46 -18.36 -6.19
CA ALA A 46 2.94 -19.44 -5.34
C ALA A 46 1.49 -19.74 -5.72
N SER A 47 1.03 -20.97 -5.49
CA SER A 47 -0.34 -21.35 -5.86
C SER A 47 -0.97 -22.34 -4.89
N ARG A 48 -2.30 -22.28 -4.75
CA ARG A 48 -3.09 -23.24 -3.97
C ARG A 48 -4.42 -23.53 -4.67
N LEU A 49 -4.87 -24.79 -4.63
CA LEU A 49 -6.22 -25.13 -5.05
C LEU A 49 -7.16 -24.89 -3.87
N LEU A 50 -8.13 -24.00 -4.06
CA LEU A 50 -9.18 -23.70 -3.10
C LEU A 50 -10.38 -24.63 -3.32
N ALA A 51 -11.37 -24.54 -2.45
CA ALA A 51 -12.64 -25.24 -2.62
C ALA A 51 -13.33 -24.83 -3.94
N SER A 52 -14.26 -25.67 -4.41
CA SER A 52 -15.06 -25.41 -5.62
C SER A 52 -14.25 -25.28 -6.92
N SER A 53 -13.09 -25.96 -7.01
CA SER A 53 -12.23 -25.95 -8.20
C SER A 53 -11.68 -24.56 -8.57
N VAL A 54 -11.48 -23.71 -7.57
CA VAL A 54 -10.93 -22.36 -7.75
C VAL A 54 -9.41 -22.39 -7.53
N GLY A 55 -8.65 -21.88 -8.49
CA GLY A 55 -7.23 -21.65 -8.31
C GLY A 55 -6.97 -20.37 -7.51
N TYR A 56 -5.98 -20.40 -6.63
CA TYR A 56 -5.35 -19.22 -6.06
C TYR A 56 -3.90 -19.17 -6.56
N VAL A 57 -3.48 -18.03 -7.09
CA VAL A 57 -2.11 -17.78 -7.52
C VAL A 57 -1.67 -16.43 -6.99
N ARG A 58 -0.52 -16.37 -6.33
CA ARG A 58 0.11 -15.13 -5.86
C ARG A 58 1.37 -14.86 -6.64
N ILE A 59 1.51 -13.65 -7.18
CA ILE A 59 2.75 -13.16 -7.79
C ILE A 59 3.31 -12.10 -6.86
N LYS A 60 4.50 -12.35 -6.30
CA LYS A 60 5.17 -11.45 -5.34
C LYS A 60 5.93 -10.31 -5.99
N ASN A 61 6.54 -10.59 -7.13
CA ASN A 61 7.32 -9.67 -7.93
C ASN A 61 7.41 -10.22 -9.36
N PHE A 62 7.72 -9.34 -10.32
CA PHE A 62 7.90 -9.71 -11.72
C PHE A 62 9.38 -9.88 -12.03
N GLN A 63 9.84 -11.13 -12.01
CA GLN A 63 11.20 -11.55 -12.32
C GLN A 63 11.25 -12.30 -13.65
N ALA A 64 12.44 -12.55 -14.17
CA ALA A 64 12.64 -13.09 -15.52
C ALA A 64 11.92 -14.42 -15.82
N ASN A 65 11.58 -15.22 -14.80
CA ASN A 65 10.88 -16.50 -14.94
C ASN A 65 9.42 -16.48 -14.44
N THR A 66 8.87 -15.32 -14.07
CA THR A 66 7.52 -15.23 -13.48
C THR A 66 6.44 -15.79 -14.39
N PHE A 67 6.50 -15.54 -15.70
CA PHE A 67 5.55 -16.12 -16.65
C PHE A 67 5.63 -17.65 -16.72
N ASP A 68 6.83 -18.21 -16.80
CA ASP A 68 7.02 -19.66 -16.86
C ASP A 68 6.57 -20.34 -15.56
N ASP A 69 6.90 -19.73 -14.41
CA ASP A 69 6.45 -20.20 -13.11
C ASP A 69 4.91 -20.15 -13.01
N LEU A 70 4.27 -19.05 -13.43
CA LEU A 70 2.81 -18.93 -13.50
C LEU A 70 2.20 -20.04 -14.34
N HIS A 71 2.73 -20.28 -15.54
CA HIS A 71 2.25 -21.33 -16.43
C HIS A 71 2.32 -22.72 -15.76
N GLN A 72 3.45 -23.04 -15.12
CA GLN A 72 3.62 -24.29 -14.39
C GLN A 72 2.66 -24.42 -13.21
N HIS A 73 2.42 -23.34 -12.48
CA HIS A 73 1.49 -23.32 -11.35
C HIS A 73 0.04 -23.53 -11.80
N LEU A 74 -0.39 -22.91 -12.91
CA LEU A 74 -1.72 -23.14 -13.49
C LEU A 74 -1.90 -24.60 -13.95
N ASP A 75 -0.89 -25.18 -14.60
CA ASP A 75 -0.86 -26.59 -14.97
C ASP A 75 -0.99 -27.52 -13.75
N GLN A 76 -0.25 -27.23 -12.68
CA GLN A 76 -0.33 -27.99 -11.43
C GLN A 76 -1.71 -27.90 -10.80
N LEU A 77 -2.34 -26.71 -10.82
CA LEU A 77 -3.69 -26.52 -10.31
C LEU A 77 -4.72 -27.33 -11.10
N ARG A 78 -4.68 -27.32 -12.44
CA ARG A 78 -5.54 -28.16 -13.30
C ARG A 78 -5.36 -29.65 -13.02
N ARG A 79 -4.11 -30.11 -12.90
CA ARG A 79 -3.81 -31.51 -12.57
C ARG A 79 -4.36 -31.92 -11.20
N LYS A 80 -4.17 -31.08 -10.18
CA LYS A 80 -4.72 -31.32 -8.82
C LYS A 80 -6.25 -31.31 -8.82
N ASN A 81 -6.86 -30.43 -9.60
CA ASN A 81 -8.30 -30.32 -9.77
C ASN A 81 -8.90 -31.46 -10.62
N LYS A 82 -8.05 -32.21 -11.34
CA LYS A 82 -8.44 -33.26 -12.30
C LYS A 82 -9.33 -32.72 -13.43
N GLY A 83 -9.08 -31.49 -13.86
CA GLY A 83 -9.83 -30.83 -14.92
C GLY A 83 -9.65 -29.31 -14.90
N GLU A 84 -10.41 -28.63 -15.74
CA GLU A 84 -10.40 -27.17 -15.84
C GLU A 84 -10.83 -26.49 -14.53
N LEU A 85 -10.20 -25.36 -14.24
CA LEU A 85 -10.56 -24.54 -13.08
C LEU A 85 -11.92 -23.87 -13.34
N LYS A 86 -12.72 -23.74 -12.28
CA LYS A 86 -13.99 -23.01 -12.32
C LYS A 86 -13.82 -21.52 -12.08
N GLY A 87 -12.67 -21.09 -11.57
CA GLY A 87 -12.34 -19.69 -11.34
C GLY A 87 -10.89 -19.52 -10.87
N LEU A 88 -10.42 -18.28 -10.84
CA LEU A 88 -9.07 -17.93 -10.42
C LEU A 88 -9.06 -16.67 -9.56
N VAL A 89 -8.36 -16.72 -8.44
CA VAL A 89 -7.97 -15.55 -7.65
C VAL A 89 -6.48 -15.30 -7.89
N LEU A 90 -6.15 -14.17 -8.52
CA LEU A 90 -4.78 -13.72 -8.75
C LEU A 90 -4.41 -12.65 -7.72
N ASP A 91 -3.49 -12.95 -6.82
CA ASP A 91 -3.07 -12.04 -5.75
C ASP A 91 -1.79 -11.28 -6.14
N LEU A 92 -1.93 -9.96 -6.28
CA LEU A 92 -0.86 -9.00 -6.55
C LEU A 92 -0.64 -8.03 -5.36
N ARG A 93 -1.22 -8.31 -4.19
CA ARG A 93 -1.03 -7.48 -2.98
C ARG A 93 0.44 -7.48 -2.56
N ASN A 94 0.92 -6.30 -2.18
CA ASN A 94 2.31 -6.04 -1.80
C ASN A 94 3.34 -6.43 -2.88
N ASN A 95 2.95 -6.38 -4.16
CA ASN A 95 3.85 -6.60 -5.29
C ASN A 95 4.26 -5.25 -5.92
N PRO A 96 5.49 -4.76 -5.67
CA PRO A 96 5.96 -3.46 -6.15
C PRO A 96 6.25 -3.44 -7.67
N GLY A 97 5.99 -4.55 -8.36
CA GLY A 97 6.17 -4.71 -9.78
C GLY A 97 7.44 -5.49 -10.11
N GLY A 98 8.18 -5.01 -11.11
CA GLY A 98 9.36 -5.68 -11.65
C GLY A 98 9.46 -5.51 -13.16
N LEU A 99 9.88 -6.55 -13.87
CA LEU A 99 10.12 -6.51 -15.31
C LEU A 99 8.83 -6.31 -16.11
N LEU A 100 8.80 -5.26 -16.95
CA LEU A 100 7.69 -4.93 -17.85
C LEU A 100 7.31 -6.11 -18.76
N ASP A 101 8.30 -6.76 -19.37
CA ASP A 101 8.06 -7.87 -20.30
C ASP A 101 7.31 -9.03 -19.63
N GLN A 102 7.55 -9.25 -18.34
CA GLN A 102 6.88 -10.29 -17.56
C GLN A 102 5.44 -9.91 -17.26
N ALA A 103 5.17 -8.63 -16.99
CA ALA A 103 3.80 -8.12 -16.85
C ALA A 103 3.00 -8.30 -18.14
N ILE A 104 3.62 -8.04 -19.30
CA ILE A 104 3.01 -8.23 -20.62
C ILE A 104 2.66 -9.70 -20.82
N LEU A 105 3.62 -10.60 -20.63
CA LEU A 105 3.40 -12.04 -20.81
C LEU A 105 2.35 -12.61 -19.85
N VAL A 106 2.35 -12.16 -18.59
CA VAL A 106 1.31 -12.54 -17.61
C VAL A 106 -0.07 -12.04 -18.04
N SER A 107 -0.17 -10.82 -18.56
CA SER A 107 -1.44 -10.27 -19.06
C SER A 107 -1.93 -11.02 -20.31
N ASP A 108 -1.01 -11.32 -21.24
CA ASP A 108 -1.26 -12.08 -22.47
C ASP A 108 -1.76 -13.50 -22.18
N ARG A 109 -1.40 -14.07 -21.02
CA ARG A 109 -1.91 -15.38 -20.60
C ARG A 109 -3.43 -15.41 -20.41
N PHE A 110 -4.06 -14.27 -20.13
CA PHE A 110 -5.47 -14.20 -19.76
C PHE A 110 -6.34 -13.39 -20.72
N ILE A 111 -5.73 -12.61 -21.61
CA ILE A 111 -6.40 -11.74 -22.59
C ILE A 111 -6.11 -12.29 -23.97
N ASP A 112 -7.12 -12.40 -24.83
CA ASP A 112 -7.01 -13.04 -26.15
C ASP A 112 -6.69 -12.07 -27.29
N ARG A 113 -6.97 -10.77 -27.11
CA ARG A 113 -6.74 -9.73 -28.12
C ARG A 113 -6.72 -8.32 -27.54
N GLY A 114 -6.17 -7.39 -28.32
CA GLY A 114 -6.17 -5.96 -28.03
C GLY A 114 -4.95 -5.49 -27.21
N PRO A 115 -4.83 -4.18 -26.95
CA PRO A 115 -3.66 -3.62 -26.28
C PRO A 115 -3.60 -4.08 -24.82
N LEU A 116 -2.42 -4.46 -24.34
CA LEU A 116 -2.13 -4.80 -22.94
C LEU A 116 -1.57 -3.59 -22.19
N VAL A 117 -0.61 -2.91 -22.82
CA VAL A 117 0.04 -1.72 -22.29
C VAL A 117 0.52 -0.84 -23.45
N ILE A 118 0.45 0.47 -23.25
CA ILE A 118 0.90 1.47 -24.20
C ILE A 118 2.01 2.28 -23.54
N THR A 119 3.21 2.31 -24.10
CA THR A 119 4.32 3.13 -23.61
C THR A 119 4.45 4.39 -24.45
N VAL A 120 4.45 5.55 -23.79
CA VAL A 120 4.55 6.87 -24.42
C VAL A 120 5.81 7.57 -23.92
N GLY A 121 6.76 7.80 -24.82
CA GLY A 121 7.98 8.57 -24.55
C GLY A 121 7.74 10.08 -24.59
N GLU A 122 8.77 10.83 -24.18
CA GLU A 122 8.73 12.30 -24.11
C GLU A 122 8.27 12.96 -25.44
N GLY A 123 7.39 13.96 -25.33
CA GLY A 123 6.82 14.70 -26.45
C GLY A 123 5.90 13.87 -27.36
N ASN A 124 5.43 12.71 -26.90
CA ASN A 124 4.61 11.75 -27.68
C ASN A 124 5.30 11.29 -28.98
N ARG A 125 6.62 11.43 -29.07
CA ARG A 125 7.41 11.11 -30.28
C ARG A 125 7.58 9.61 -30.49
N LYS A 126 7.39 8.81 -29.44
CA LYS A 126 7.43 7.35 -29.47
C LYS A 126 6.24 6.80 -28.71
N ARG A 127 5.36 6.09 -29.42
CA ARG A 127 4.23 5.34 -28.86
C ARG A 127 4.42 3.88 -29.25
N ASP A 128 4.64 3.02 -28.26
CA ASP A 128 4.76 1.58 -28.43
C ASP A 128 3.54 0.90 -27.81
N VAL A 129 2.91 -0.02 -28.54
CA VAL A 129 1.72 -0.74 -28.09
C VAL A 129 2.05 -2.22 -28.05
N LYS A 130 1.98 -2.81 -26.86
CA LYS A 130 2.06 -4.26 -26.70
C LYS A 130 0.65 -4.82 -26.66
N SER A 131 0.39 -5.82 -27.50
CA SER A 131 -0.95 -6.39 -27.68
C SER A 131 -0.96 -7.87 -27.34
N ALA A 132 -2.14 -8.35 -26.98
CA ALA A 132 -2.39 -9.75 -26.65
C ALA A 132 -2.52 -10.63 -27.91
N HIS A 133 -2.27 -11.92 -27.71
CA HIS A 133 -2.33 -13.00 -28.69
C HIS A 133 -3.24 -14.11 -28.17
N SER A 134 -4.12 -14.60 -29.02
CA SER A 134 -5.08 -15.66 -28.66
C SER A 134 -4.44 -17.03 -28.42
N GLN A 135 -3.20 -17.23 -28.86
CA GLN A 135 -2.51 -18.51 -28.75
C GLN A 135 -2.10 -18.75 -27.30
N GLY A 136 -2.68 -19.78 -26.68
CA GLY A 136 -2.32 -20.17 -25.32
C GLY A 136 -2.98 -19.31 -24.23
N THR A 137 -3.98 -18.48 -24.57
CA THR A 137 -4.82 -17.80 -23.58
C THR A 137 -5.57 -18.84 -22.73
N GLU A 138 -5.67 -18.59 -21.42
CA GLU A 138 -6.45 -19.41 -20.49
C GLU A 138 -7.94 -19.44 -20.84
N ALA A 139 -8.62 -20.50 -20.39
CA ALA A 139 -10.06 -20.62 -20.54
C ALA A 139 -10.79 -19.42 -19.89
N PRO A 140 -11.95 -19.01 -20.44
CA PRO A 140 -12.72 -17.89 -19.90
C PRO A 140 -13.52 -18.33 -18.67
N TYR A 141 -12.82 -18.58 -17.56
CA TYR A 141 -13.41 -18.74 -16.23
C TYR A 141 -13.45 -17.41 -15.47
N PRO A 142 -14.39 -17.22 -14.53
CA PRO A 142 -14.43 -16.06 -13.63
C PRO A 142 -13.09 -15.81 -12.93
N MET A 143 -12.67 -14.55 -12.86
CA MET A 143 -11.38 -14.17 -12.28
C MET A 143 -11.51 -12.94 -11.38
N ALA A 144 -10.86 -12.99 -10.23
CA ALA A 144 -10.64 -11.87 -9.34
C ALA A 144 -9.13 -11.56 -9.26
N VAL A 145 -8.78 -10.28 -9.18
CA VAL A 145 -7.40 -9.82 -8.92
C VAL A 145 -7.38 -9.07 -7.60
N LEU A 146 -6.59 -9.54 -6.64
CA LEU A 146 -6.40 -8.86 -5.37
C LEU A 146 -5.26 -7.86 -5.49
N VAL A 147 -5.50 -6.62 -5.08
CA VAL A 147 -4.53 -5.52 -5.13
C VAL A 147 -4.60 -4.68 -3.85
N ASN A 148 -3.51 -3.98 -3.53
CA ASN A 148 -3.51 -2.99 -2.46
C ASN A 148 -2.56 -1.84 -2.78
N SER A 149 -2.36 -0.92 -1.84
CA SER A 149 -1.45 0.22 -1.99
C SER A 149 0.00 -0.17 -2.28
N GLY A 150 0.43 -1.38 -1.87
CA GLY A 150 1.74 -1.95 -2.21
C GLY A 150 1.83 -2.56 -3.61
N SER A 151 0.71 -2.68 -4.33
CA SER A 151 0.71 -3.10 -5.74
C SER A 151 1.16 -1.92 -6.61
N ALA A 152 2.28 -2.05 -7.32
CA ALA A 152 2.84 -0.96 -8.12
C ALA A 152 3.37 -1.43 -9.47
N SER A 153 3.49 -0.49 -10.43
CA SER A 153 4.20 -0.68 -11.70
C SER A 153 3.69 -1.90 -12.49
N ALA A 154 4.52 -2.93 -12.72
CA ALA A 154 4.11 -4.15 -13.43
C ALA A 154 2.82 -4.79 -12.88
N SER A 155 2.56 -4.73 -11.57
CA SER A 155 1.30 -5.22 -10.98
C SER A 155 0.09 -4.41 -11.47
N GLU A 156 0.26 -3.10 -11.61
CA GLU A 156 -0.78 -2.18 -12.07
C GLU A 156 -1.02 -2.33 -13.57
N ILE A 157 0.01 -2.68 -14.34
CA ILE A 157 -0.14 -3.06 -15.76
C ILE A 157 -1.04 -4.29 -15.89
N VAL A 158 -0.76 -5.35 -15.14
CA VAL A 158 -1.58 -6.58 -15.17
C VAL A 158 -3.00 -6.30 -14.70
N ALA A 159 -3.16 -5.63 -13.55
CA ALA A 159 -4.49 -5.28 -13.03
C ALA A 159 -5.26 -4.38 -13.99
N GLY A 160 -4.63 -3.34 -14.54
CA GLY A 160 -5.24 -2.42 -15.50
C GLY A 160 -5.61 -3.08 -16.82
N ALA A 161 -4.76 -3.96 -17.35
CA ALA A 161 -5.07 -4.72 -18.56
C ALA A 161 -6.28 -5.64 -18.33
N LEU A 162 -6.27 -6.43 -17.25
CA LEU A 162 -7.37 -7.35 -16.93
C LEU A 162 -8.69 -6.61 -16.64
N LYS A 163 -8.61 -5.46 -15.96
CA LYS A 163 -9.76 -4.60 -15.66
C LYS A 163 -10.35 -4.03 -16.96
N ASN A 164 -9.53 -3.41 -17.80
CA ASN A 164 -10.02 -2.65 -18.96
C ASN A 164 -10.46 -3.55 -20.13
N HIS A 165 -10.07 -4.82 -20.12
CA HIS A 165 -10.60 -5.86 -21.03
C HIS A 165 -11.83 -6.59 -20.49
N ASP A 166 -12.42 -6.13 -19.38
CA ASP A 166 -13.54 -6.82 -18.72
C ASP A 166 -13.21 -8.30 -18.36
N ARG A 167 -11.93 -8.64 -18.17
CA ARG A 167 -11.45 -10.02 -17.94
C ARG A 167 -11.50 -10.45 -16.48
N ALA A 168 -11.27 -9.53 -15.55
CA ALA A 168 -11.25 -9.84 -14.13
C ALA A 168 -11.80 -8.69 -13.28
N VAL A 169 -12.39 -9.02 -12.14
CA VAL A 169 -12.81 -8.04 -11.13
C VAL A 169 -11.63 -7.69 -10.24
N ILE A 170 -11.35 -6.40 -10.06
CA ILE A 170 -10.29 -5.91 -9.17
C ILE A 170 -10.86 -5.74 -7.76
N VAL A 171 -10.24 -6.35 -6.77
CA VAL A 171 -10.68 -6.39 -5.37
C VAL A 171 -9.54 -5.91 -4.46
N GLY A 172 -9.85 -5.10 -3.44
CA GLY A 172 -8.87 -4.66 -2.45
C GLY A 172 -8.79 -3.14 -2.33
N GLN A 173 -7.59 -2.58 -2.19
CA GLN A 173 -7.38 -1.13 -2.07
C GLN A 173 -6.90 -0.53 -3.39
N GLN A 174 -6.94 0.80 -3.50
CA GLN A 174 -6.36 1.51 -4.64
C GLN A 174 -4.85 1.27 -4.68
N THR A 175 -4.31 1.04 -5.87
CA THR A 175 -2.88 0.73 -6.05
C THR A 175 -1.99 1.97 -5.95
N PHE A 176 -0.68 1.75 -5.95
CA PHE A 176 0.32 2.79 -5.67
C PHE A 176 0.28 3.99 -6.63
N GLY A 177 0.05 3.76 -7.93
CA GLY A 177 -0.02 4.81 -8.95
C GLY A 177 1.26 5.10 -9.70
N LYS A 178 2.18 4.14 -9.84
CA LYS A 178 3.44 4.37 -10.57
C LYS A 178 3.26 4.07 -12.05
N GLY A 179 2.97 5.10 -12.84
CA GLY A 179 2.78 5.05 -14.29
C GLY A 179 4.05 5.28 -15.12
N SER A 180 5.24 5.21 -14.52
CA SER A 180 6.51 5.51 -15.20
C SER A 180 7.29 4.25 -15.60
N VAL A 181 7.99 4.34 -16.73
CA VAL A 181 8.93 3.33 -17.23
C VAL A 181 10.35 3.82 -17.00
N GLN A 182 11.14 2.98 -16.33
CA GLN A 182 12.53 3.26 -15.98
C GLN A 182 13.45 2.27 -16.70
N VAL A 183 14.53 2.77 -17.29
CA VAL A 183 15.59 1.97 -17.89
C VAL A 183 16.85 2.12 -17.06
N LEU A 184 17.56 1.00 -16.87
CA LEU A 184 18.88 0.98 -16.25
C LEU A 184 19.93 1.10 -17.36
N TYR A 185 20.78 2.12 -17.27
CA TYR A 185 21.93 2.32 -18.14
C TYR A 185 23.18 1.93 -17.37
N ASP A 186 23.76 0.79 -17.70
CA ASP A 186 25.01 0.31 -17.08
C ASP A 186 26.22 1.03 -17.69
N PHE A 187 27.14 1.46 -16.84
CA PHE A 187 28.41 2.04 -17.24
C PHE A 187 29.56 1.05 -17.07
N LYS A 188 30.68 1.31 -17.76
CA LYS A 188 31.85 0.41 -17.77
C LYS A 188 32.54 0.27 -16.40
N ASP A 189 32.34 1.25 -15.52
CA ASP A 189 32.87 1.27 -14.15
C ASP A 189 31.97 0.54 -13.14
N HIS A 190 30.96 -0.20 -13.63
CA HIS A 190 29.95 -0.89 -12.83
C HIS A 190 28.97 0.03 -12.09
N SER A 191 29.00 1.35 -12.33
CA SER A 191 27.91 2.22 -11.94
C SER A 191 26.72 2.04 -12.89
N ALA A 192 25.52 2.45 -12.46
CA ALA A 192 24.33 2.41 -13.28
C ALA A 192 23.44 3.63 -13.05
N LEU A 193 22.84 4.17 -14.13
CA LEU A 193 21.83 5.22 -14.08
C LEU A 193 20.46 4.61 -14.30
N LYS A 194 19.57 4.71 -13.32
CA LYS A 194 18.15 4.35 -13.48
C LYS A 194 17.38 5.61 -13.87
N LEU A 195 17.00 5.71 -15.14
CA LEU A 195 16.36 6.91 -15.69
C LEU A 195 14.92 6.61 -16.10
N THR A 196 14.00 7.50 -15.70
CA THR A 196 12.63 7.49 -16.21
C THR A 196 12.62 8.05 -17.63
N ILE A 197 12.18 7.27 -18.61
CA ILE A 197 12.25 7.64 -20.04
C ILE A 197 10.89 7.72 -20.74
N ALA A 198 9.86 7.17 -20.10
CA ALA A 198 8.52 7.09 -20.66
C ALA A 198 7.49 6.89 -19.55
N GLN A 199 6.23 7.05 -19.92
CA GLN A 199 5.08 6.66 -19.11
C GLN A 199 4.36 5.51 -19.81
N TYR A 200 3.62 4.73 -19.04
CA TYR A 200 2.73 3.74 -19.61
C TYR A 200 1.27 4.05 -19.30
N LEU A 201 0.42 3.69 -20.24
CA LEU A 201 -1.02 3.81 -20.17
C LEU A 201 -1.62 2.40 -20.21
N THR A 202 -2.70 2.22 -19.46
CA THR A 202 -3.52 1.01 -19.52
C THR A 202 -4.43 1.04 -20.75
N PRO A 203 -5.07 -0.08 -21.15
CA PRO A 203 -5.92 -0.12 -22.34
C PRO A 203 -7.02 0.95 -22.26
N GLY A 204 -7.23 1.69 -23.36
CA GLY A 204 -8.08 2.88 -23.37
C GLY A 204 -7.33 4.20 -23.16
N ASP A 205 -5.99 4.19 -23.26
CA ASP A 205 -5.12 5.37 -23.09
C ASP A 205 -5.28 6.03 -21.70
N ILE A 206 -5.57 5.21 -20.68
CA ILE A 206 -5.78 5.67 -19.30
C ILE A 206 -4.44 5.72 -18.56
N SER A 207 -4.05 6.92 -18.15
CA SER A 207 -2.91 7.13 -17.26
C SER A 207 -3.25 6.70 -15.84
N ILE A 208 -2.30 6.02 -15.20
CA ILE A 208 -2.39 5.65 -13.79
C ILE A 208 -1.38 6.40 -12.92
N GLN A 209 -0.53 7.24 -13.52
CA GLN A 209 0.48 8.00 -12.79
C GLN A 209 -0.19 8.88 -11.72
N GLY A 210 0.24 8.76 -10.46
CA GLY A 210 -0.34 9.49 -9.32
C GLY A 210 -1.76 9.06 -8.92
N VAL A 211 -2.38 8.12 -9.65
CA VAL A 211 -3.76 7.65 -9.41
C VAL A 211 -3.77 6.18 -9.01
N GLY A 212 -3.16 5.31 -9.80
CA GLY A 212 -3.25 3.85 -9.65
C GLY A 212 -4.52 3.26 -10.27
N ILE A 213 -4.70 1.96 -10.08
CA ILE A 213 -5.87 1.18 -10.44
C ILE A 213 -6.86 1.25 -9.28
N THR A 214 -8.01 1.88 -9.54
CA THR A 214 -9.14 1.84 -8.62
C THR A 214 -9.75 0.44 -8.62
N PRO A 215 -9.97 -0.21 -7.45
CA PRO A 215 -10.63 -1.50 -7.39
C PRO A 215 -12.11 -1.41 -7.79
N ASP A 216 -12.66 -2.48 -8.35
CA ASP A 216 -14.10 -2.58 -8.60
C ASP A 216 -14.86 -2.86 -7.29
N VAL A 217 -14.27 -3.67 -6.41
CA VAL A 217 -14.74 -3.91 -5.03
C VAL A 217 -13.67 -3.42 -4.07
N ALA A 218 -13.89 -2.24 -3.49
CA ALA A 218 -12.97 -1.70 -2.50
C ALA A 218 -13.12 -2.44 -1.17
N VAL A 219 -12.00 -2.86 -0.61
CA VAL A 219 -11.91 -3.47 0.70
C VAL A 219 -11.02 -2.58 1.55
N GLN A 220 -11.56 -2.12 2.68
CA GLN A 220 -10.88 -1.22 3.59
C GLN A 220 -10.70 -1.94 4.92
N PRO A 221 -9.46 -2.23 5.33
CA PRO A 221 -9.21 -2.80 6.64
C PRO A 221 -9.57 -1.76 7.71
N ALA A 222 -10.33 -2.20 8.69
CA ALA A 222 -10.58 -1.46 9.90
C ALA A 222 -9.90 -2.15 11.08
N SER A 223 -9.28 -1.39 11.98
CA SER A 223 -8.70 -1.90 13.21
C SER A 223 -9.28 -1.18 14.42
N ILE A 224 -9.48 -1.93 15.50
CA ILE A 224 -9.95 -1.40 16.78
C ILE A 224 -9.15 -2.12 17.87
N GLU A 225 -8.07 -1.46 18.31
CA GLU A 225 -7.14 -1.95 19.32
C GLU A 225 -7.10 -0.98 20.51
N GLY A 226 -7.92 -1.26 21.53
CA GLY A 226 -8.08 -0.32 22.64
C GLY A 226 -8.70 0.98 22.15
N HIS A 227 -8.00 2.10 22.30
CA HIS A 227 -8.45 3.39 21.77
C HIS A 227 -7.81 3.80 20.44
N ASP A 228 -6.97 2.92 19.87
CA ASP A 228 -6.50 3.08 18.50
C ASP A 228 -7.54 2.51 17.54
N VAL A 229 -8.14 3.40 16.75
CA VAL A 229 -9.30 3.09 15.90
C VAL A 229 -9.04 3.62 14.50
N HIS A 230 -9.17 2.72 13.53
CA HIS A 230 -9.15 3.02 12.11
C HIS A 230 -10.38 2.37 11.49
N VAL A 231 -11.44 3.14 11.24
CA VAL A 231 -12.73 2.65 10.72
C VAL A 231 -13.29 3.60 9.65
N LEU A 232 -12.90 4.87 9.70
CA LEU A 232 -13.48 5.96 8.92
C LEU A 232 -12.64 6.34 7.71
N VAL A 233 -11.32 6.24 7.83
CA VAL A 233 -10.37 6.64 6.78
C VAL A 233 -10.05 5.44 5.89
N ALA A 234 -10.43 5.59 4.63
CA ALA A 234 -10.41 4.52 3.63
C ALA A 234 -9.01 4.06 3.16
N ASP A 235 -8.00 4.94 3.24
CA ASP A 235 -6.69 4.73 2.61
C ASP A 235 -5.69 5.79 3.12
N ASP A 236 -4.87 5.44 4.11
CA ASP A 236 -3.78 6.29 4.61
C ASP A 236 -2.42 5.95 3.96
N ALA A 237 -2.38 4.91 3.12
CA ALA A 237 -1.15 4.38 2.63
C ALA A 237 -0.45 5.37 1.69
N MET A 238 0.88 5.40 1.78
CA MET A 238 1.71 6.21 0.91
C MET A 238 1.54 5.76 -0.56
N ARG A 239 1.27 6.72 -1.45
CA ARG A 239 1.16 6.49 -2.89
C ARG A 239 2.12 7.36 -3.68
N GLU A 240 2.20 7.11 -4.99
CA GLU A 240 3.05 7.87 -5.91
C GLU A 240 2.80 9.39 -5.78
N LYS A 241 1.54 9.83 -5.68
CA LYS A 241 1.18 11.25 -5.53
C LYS A 241 1.68 11.90 -4.25
N ASP A 242 2.00 11.10 -3.24
CA ASP A 242 2.48 11.56 -1.94
C ASP A 242 4.01 11.59 -1.89
N LEU A 243 4.70 11.12 -2.95
CA LEU A 243 6.15 11.23 -3.08
C LEU A 243 6.58 12.63 -3.49
N GLU A 244 7.69 13.08 -2.90
CA GLU A 244 8.40 14.26 -3.36
C GLU A 244 8.81 14.09 -4.83
N HIS A 245 8.60 15.13 -5.64
CA HIS A 245 8.96 15.14 -7.06
C HIS A 245 8.36 14.00 -7.90
N HIS A 246 7.19 13.47 -7.50
CA HIS A 246 6.44 12.57 -8.37
C HIS A 246 6.09 13.25 -9.71
N LEU A 247 5.95 12.45 -10.76
CA LEU A 247 5.51 13.00 -12.04
C LEU A 247 4.04 13.37 -11.98
N ASP A 248 3.69 14.56 -12.44
CA ASP A 248 2.31 14.97 -12.63
C ASP A 248 1.58 14.03 -13.59
N VAL A 249 0.25 14.00 -13.44
CA VAL A 249 -0.61 13.32 -14.42
C VAL A 249 -0.39 14.01 -15.77
N PRO A 250 -0.03 13.26 -16.83
CA PRO A 250 0.31 13.88 -18.10
C PRO A 250 -0.91 14.56 -18.71
N GLN A 251 -0.76 15.78 -19.25
CA GLN A 251 -1.76 16.41 -20.12
C GLN A 251 -1.86 15.73 -21.51
N ILE A 252 -1.66 14.41 -21.60
CA ILE A 252 -1.63 13.65 -22.86
C ILE A 252 -3.02 13.53 -23.52
N VAL A 253 -4.07 14.12 -22.93
CA VAL A 253 -5.37 14.31 -23.57
C VAL A 253 -5.23 15.36 -24.68
N ARG A 254 -5.00 14.91 -25.91
CA ARG A 254 -4.92 15.76 -27.10
C ARG A 254 -6.14 16.69 -27.23
N GLU A 255 -5.86 17.93 -27.60
CA GLU A 255 -6.75 18.93 -28.21
C GLU A 255 -7.40 18.39 -29.51
N SER A 256 -8.35 17.48 -29.39
CA SER A 256 -9.32 17.19 -30.45
C SER A 256 -10.71 17.36 -29.86
N GLU A 257 -11.37 18.46 -30.22
CA GLU A 257 -12.61 18.98 -29.64
C GLU A 257 -13.83 18.03 -29.68
N GLU A 258 -13.75 16.87 -30.32
CA GLU A 258 -14.81 15.85 -30.30
C GLU A 258 -14.62 14.71 -29.29
N VAL A 259 -13.49 14.66 -28.56
CA VAL A 259 -13.23 13.63 -27.52
C VAL A 259 -13.30 14.21 -26.10
N VAL A 260 -13.53 15.52 -25.96
CA VAL A 260 -13.48 16.25 -24.68
C VAL A 260 -14.60 15.82 -23.70
N GLU A 261 -15.62 15.09 -24.16
CA GLU A 261 -16.62 14.47 -23.28
C GLU A 261 -16.22 13.06 -22.79
N ALA A 262 -15.26 12.39 -23.44
CA ALA A 262 -14.79 11.03 -23.14
C ALA A 262 -13.45 10.97 -22.39
N THR A 263 -12.78 12.11 -22.15
CA THR A 263 -11.47 12.19 -21.47
C THR A 263 -11.48 12.98 -20.16
N LYS A 264 -12.66 13.20 -19.56
CA LYS A 264 -12.75 13.17 -18.09
C LYS A 264 -12.32 11.76 -17.64
N PRO A 265 -11.63 11.58 -16.50
CA PRO A 265 -11.39 10.24 -15.95
C PRO A 265 -12.74 9.61 -15.57
N ALA A 266 -13.40 9.00 -16.55
CA ALA A 266 -14.74 8.45 -16.45
C ALA A 266 -14.76 7.04 -17.05
N ALA A 267 -14.03 6.15 -16.38
CA ALA A 267 -14.34 4.73 -16.31
C ALA A 267 -14.03 4.24 -14.87
N SER A 268 -14.92 4.62 -13.95
CA SER A 268 -14.99 4.17 -12.55
C SER A 268 -13.83 4.58 -11.62
N SER A 269 -13.70 5.89 -11.35
CA SER A 269 -12.90 6.37 -10.20
C SER A 269 -13.52 6.02 -8.84
N THR A 270 -14.75 5.50 -8.85
CA THR A 270 -15.45 5.00 -7.67
C THR A 270 -15.58 3.48 -7.75
N PRO A 271 -15.30 2.76 -6.66
CA PRO A 271 -15.62 1.35 -6.54
C PRO A 271 -17.13 1.11 -6.72
N SER A 272 -17.50 -0.02 -7.29
CA SER A 272 -18.91 -0.44 -7.39
C SER A 272 -19.49 -0.79 -6.03
N VAL A 273 -18.65 -1.31 -5.13
CA VAL A 273 -18.97 -1.61 -3.74
C VAL A 273 -17.74 -1.29 -2.89
N THR A 274 -17.97 -0.72 -1.70
CA THR A 274 -16.94 -0.55 -0.67
C THR A 274 -17.33 -1.37 0.55
N ILE A 275 -16.41 -2.19 1.04
CA ILE A 275 -16.58 -3.01 2.22
C ILE A 275 -15.50 -2.63 3.23
N VAL A 276 -15.91 -2.11 4.37
CA VAL A 276 -15.02 -1.96 5.53
C VAL A 276 -15.03 -3.27 6.30
N HIS A 277 -13.89 -3.91 6.51
CA HIS A 277 -13.80 -5.17 7.24
C HIS A 277 -12.93 -5.02 8.48
N LEU A 278 -13.38 -5.55 9.61
CA LEU A 278 -12.58 -5.54 10.83
C LEU A 278 -11.43 -6.54 10.68
N ALA A 279 -10.20 -6.02 10.57
CA ALA A 279 -8.97 -6.80 10.59
C ALA A 279 -8.83 -7.50 11.95
N GLU A 280 -8.44 -8.77 11.90
CA GLU A 280 -8.16 -9.52 13.12
C GLU A 280 -6.72 -9.22 13.54
N ALA A 281 -6.51 -8.86 14.81
CA ALA A 281 -5.19 -8.58 15.35
C ALA A 281 -4.26 -9.79 15.11
N THR A 282 -3.36 -9.67 14.15
CA THR A 282 -2.25 -10.60 13.96
C THR A 282 -1.22 -10.25 15.04
N LYS A 283 -0.76 -11.25 15.80
CA LYS A 283 0.14 -11.05 16.95
C LYS A 283 1.55 -10.51 16.58
N ASP A 284 1.76 -10.07 15.34
CA ASP A 284 3.07 -9.75 14.79
C ASP A 284 3.19 -8.34 14.20
N ASP A 285 2.13 -7.50 14.22
CA ASP A 285 2.14 -6.17 13.58
C ASP A 285 2.45 -5.00 14.55
N ASP A 286 3.05 -5.30 15.70
CA ASP A 286 3.60 -4.28 16.59
C ASP A 286 4.86 -3.65 15.96
N ASN A 287 4.67 -2.54 15.24
CA ASN A 287 5.61 -1.43 15.15
C ASN A 287 7.07 -1.84 14.80
N LYS A 288 7.24 -2.59 13.72
CA LYS A 288 8.52 -2.67 13.03
C LYS A 288 8.50 -1.72 11.83
N PRO A 289 9.47 -0.79 11.71
CA PRO A 289 9.74 -0.21 10.41
C PRO A 289 9.99 -1.37 9.46
N GLN A 290 9.29 -1.35 8.31
CA GLN A 290 9.55 -2.23 7.18
C GLN A 290 11.05 -2.12 6.86
N SER A 291 11.83 -3.04 7.41
CA SER A 291 13.22 -3.19 7.02
C SER A 291 13.20 -3.84 5.64
N ASP A 292 14.00 -3.30 4.72
CA ASP A 292 14.20 -3.81 3.35
C ASP A 292 14.66 -5.30 3.28
N ASP A 293 14.82 -5.97 4.42
CA ASP A 293 15.35 -7.32 4.59
C ASP A 293 14.27 -8.41 4.85
N ASP A 294 12.97 -8.08 4.94
CA ASP A 294 11.90 -9.08 5.18
C ASP A 294 11.52 -9.92 3.94
N SER A 295 12.48 -10.18 3.05
CA SER A 295 12.31 -11.13 1.93
C SER A 295 12.25 -12.60 2.37
N ASP A 296 12.56 -12.87 3.65
CA ASP A 296 12.72 -14.22 4.22
C ASP A 296 11.61 -14.64 5.23
N ALA A 297 10.55 -13.85 5.44
CA ALA A 297 9.41 -14.30 6.25
C ALA A 297 8.73 -15.52 5.59
N PRO A 298 8.43 -16.61 6.35
CA PRO A 298 7.85 -17.80 5.78
C PRO A 298 6.51 -17.50 5.13
N ASN A 299 6.46 -17.92 3.87
CA ASN A 299 5.46 -17.66 2.86
C ASN A 299 4.15 -18.44 3.10
N GLU A 300 3.62 -18.40 4.33
CA GLU A 300 2.42 -19.16 4.68
C GLU A 300 1.20 -18.55 4.00
N PHE A 301 0.47 -19.37 3.25
CA PHE A 301 -0.79 -18.96 2.64
C PHE A 301 -1.80 -18.67 3.74
N VAL A 302 -2.30 -17.43 3.78
CA VAL A 302 -3.39 -17.02 4.66
C VAL A 302 -4.67 -16.91 3.83
N TYR A 303 -5.73 -17.58 4.28
CA TYR A 303 -7.06 -17.47 3.68
C TYR A 303 -7.82 -16.29 4.32
N ASP A 304 -7.28 -15.09 4.11
CA ASP A 304 -7.79 -13.85 4.68
C ASP A 304 -9.11 -13.38 4.03
N PHE A 305 -9.63 -12.25 4.50
CA PHE A 305 -10.89 -11.69 4.03
C PHE A 305 -10.89 -11.38 2.52
N ASP A 306 -9.80 -10.85 1.97
CA ASP A 306 -9.70 -10.50 0.55
C ASP A 306 -9.71 -11.77 -0.32
N VAL A 307 -8.97 -12.80 0.10
CA VAL A 307 -8.95 -14.09 -0.59
C VAL A 307 -10.31 -14.77 -0.53
N GLN A 308 -11.00 -14.71 0.61
CA GLN A 308 -12.38 -15.20 0.75
C GLN A 308 -13.34 -14.43 -0.16
N LEU A 309 -13.24 -13.11 -0.23
CA LEU A 309 -14.10 -12.27 -1.07
C LEU A 309 -13.87 -12.55 -2.56
N GLY A 310 -12.61 -12.65 -2.99
CA GLY A 310 -12.25 -13.05 -4.35
C GLY A 310 -12.73 -14.46 -4.68
N HIS A 311 -12.63 -15.41 -3.74
CA HIS A 311 -13.11 -16.78 -3.90
C HIS A 311 -14.64 -16.86 -4.03
N ASP A 312 -15.37 -16.15 -3.19
CA ASP A 312 -16.84 -16.05 -3.25
C ASP A 312 -17.29 -15.45 -4.58
N LEU A 313 -16.64 -14.39 -5.01
CA LEU A 313 -16.93 -13.69 -6.26
C LEU A 313 -16.82 -14.64 -7.46
N VAL A 314 -15.71 -15.39 -7.57
CA VAL A 314 -15.54 -16.31 -8.71
C VAL A 314 -16.41 -17.56 -8.60
N THR A 315 -16.78 -17.98 -7.38
CA THR A 315 -17.63 -19.16 -7.16
C THR A 315 -19.11 -18.87 -7.48
N ASN A 316 -19.58 -17.65 -7.23
CA ASN A 316 -20.97 -17.25 -7.48
C ASN A 316 -21.21 -16.73 -8.91
N ALA A 317 -20.13 -16.44 -9.65
CA ALA A 317 -20.20 -15.93 -11.00
C ALA A 317 -20.77 -16.95 -12.00
N ARG A 318 -21.65 -16.47 -12.89
CA ARG A 318 -22.20 -17.28 -14.00
C ARG A 318 -21.51 -17.02 -15.34
N SER A 319 -20.58 -16.06 -15.37
CA SER A 319 -19.86 -15.60 -16.56
C SER A 319 -18.44 -15.19 -16.20
N ALA A 320 -17.52 -15.22 -17.16
CA ALA A 320 -16.18 -14.67 -17.00
C ALA A 320 -16.09 -13.15 -17.28
N ASP A 321 -17.19 -12.53 -17.73
CA ASP A 321 -17.26 -11.09 -17.94
C ASP A 321 -17.30 -10.34 -16.61
N ARG A 322 -16.33 -9.44 -16.40
CA ARG A 322 -16.17 -8.64 -15.17
C ARG A 322 -17.45 -7.96 -14.71
N LYS A 323 -18.18 -7.28 -15.61
CA LYS A 323 -19.38 -6.52 -15.26
C LYS A 323 -20.50 -7.45 -14.80
N LYS A 324 -20.67 -8.60 -15.45
CA LYS A 324 -21.63 -9.63 -15.04
C LYS A 324 -21.26 -10.24 -13.70
N ILE A 325 -19.98 -10.52 -13.46
CA ILE A 325 -19.51 -11.04 -12.17
C ILE A 325 -19.87 -10.09 -11.02
N ILE A 326 -19.64 -8.78 -11.19
CA ILE A 326 -20.00 -7.75 -10.20
C ILE A 326 -21.51 -7.73 -9.98
N ALA A 327 -22.30 -7.77 -11.06
CA ALA A 327 -23.76 -7.78 -10.98
C ALA A 327 -24.30 -9.02 -10.25
N ASP A 328 -23.79 -10.21 -10.57
CA ASP A 328 -24.17 -11.49 -9.96
C ASP A 328 -23.82 -11.53 -8.46
N SER A 329 -22.72 -10.88 -8.07
CA SER A 329 -22.18 -10.93 -6.70
C SER A 329 -22.68 -9.80 -5.78
N LYS A 330 -23.42 -8.83 -6.31
CA LYS A 330 -23.82 -7.61 -5.58
C LYS A 330 -24.55 -7.90 -4.26
N ALA A 331 -25.48 -8.86 -4.25
CA ALA A 331 -26.23 -9.21 -3.05
C ALA A 331 -25.33 -9.80 -1.95
N VAL A 332 -24.37 -10.64 -2.33
CA VAL A 332 -23.39 -11.26 -1.41
C VAL A 332 -22.49 -10.18 -0.80
N PHE A 333 -22.07 -9.19 -1.59
CA PHE A 333 -21.24 -8.09 -1.09
C PHE A 333 -21.98 -7.19 -0.11
N LEU A 334 -23.24 -6.88 -0.37
CA LEU A 334 -24.07 -6.11 0.57
C LEU A 334 -24.25 -6.86 1.88
N GLN A 335 -24.51 -8.17 1.82
CA GLN A 335 -24.60 -9.00 3.02
C GLN A 335 -23.27 -9.01 3.80
N ARG A 336 -22.14 -9.24 3.13
CA ARG A 336 -20.81 -9.21 3.78
C ARG A 336 -20.52 -7.84 4.39
N ALA A 337 -20.89 -6.74 3.72
CA ALA A 337 -20.72 -5.39 4.25
C ALA A 337 -21.54 -5.18 5.53
N GLU A 338 -22.81 -5.59 5.56
CA GLU A 338 -23.67 -5.51 6.75
C GLU A 338 -23.13 -6.36 7.92
N GLU A 339 -22.59 -7.55 7.63
CA GLU A 339 -21.95 -8.41 8.61
C GLU A 339 -20.71 -7.75 9.23
N GLN A 340 -19.84 -7.16 8.41
CA GLN A 340 -18.65 -6.47 8.91
C GLN A 340 -19.01 -5.18 9.65
N GLU A 341 -19.98 -4.41 9.18
CA GLU A 341 -20.49 -3.23 9.89
C GLU A 341 -21.03 -3.61 11.27
N SER A 342 -21.77 -4.72 11.37
CA SER A 342 -22.26 -5.24 12.64
C SER A 342 -21.12 -5.63 13.59
N ARG A 343 -20.01 -6.18 13.06
CA ARG A 343 -18.81 -6.48 13.87
C ARG A 343 -18.14 -5.21 14.39
N VAL A 344 -17.99 -4.20 13.54
CA VAL A 344 -17.44 -2.89 13.91
C VAL A 344 -18.28 -2.24 15.00
N VAL A 345 -19.61 -2.20 14.84
CA VAL A 345 -20.53 -1.66 15.84
C VAL A 345 -20.37 -2.37 17.19
N ARG A 346 -20.40 -3.70 17.21
CA ARG A 346 -20.23 -4.47 18.46
C ARG A 346 -18.87 -4.24 19.12
N LYS A 347 -17.81 -4.09 18.32
CA LYS A 347 -16.46 -3.84 18.83
C LYS A 347 -16.36 -2.44 19.44
N LEU A 348 -16.91 -1.42 18.80
CA LEU A 348 -17.02 -0.07 19.33
C LEU A 348 -17.89 0.00 20.60
N GLU A 349 -18.98 -0.76 20.68
CA GLU A 349 -19.81 -0.87 21.88
C GLU A 349 -19.03 -1.39 23.09
N THR A 350 -18.05 -2.30 22.90
CA THR A 350 -17.18 -2.78 23.99
C THR A 350 -16.28 -1.69 24.57
N LEU A 351 -16.09 -0.59 23.83
CA LEU A 351 -15.37 0.63 24.24
C LEU A 351 -16.36 1.71 24.73
N GLY A 352 -17.63 1.36 24.96
CA GLY A 352 -18.71 2.25 25.34
C GLY A 352 -19.19 3.16 24.20
N VAL A 353 -18.81 2.90 22.94
CA VAL A 353 -19.20 3.71 21.78
C VAL A 353 -20.47 3.14 21.15
N ASP A 354 -21.60 3.84 21.34
CA ASP A 354 -22.82 3.58 20.58
C ASP A 354 -22.63 4.06 19.13
N TRP A 355 -22.41 3.12 18.22
CA TRP A 355 -22.18 3.37 16.79
C TRP A 355 -23.42 3.09 15.92
N SER A 356 -24.62 3.19 16.50
CA SER A 356 -25.89 3.00 15.79
C SER A 356 -26.18 4.08 14.76
N THR A 357 -26.80 3.70 13.65
CA THR A 357 -27.21 4.62 12.58
C THR A 357 -28.47 5.40 12.94
N ALA A 358 -28.64 6.57 12.32
CA ALA A 358 -29.88 7.34 12.42
C ALA A 358 -31.00 6.72 11.55
N ALA A 359 -32.25 6.88 11.98
CA ALA A 359 -33.41 6.63 11.12
C ALA A 359 -33.42 7.61 9.93
N LYS A 360 -34.01 7.20 8.79
CA LYS A 360 -34.01 7.99 7.54
C LYS A 360 -34.79 9.31 7.65
N ASP A 361 -35.73 9.41 8.58
CA ASP A 361 -36.57 10.60 8.76
C ASP A 361 -35.95 11.53 9.82
N ILE A 362 -35.44 12.67 9.38
CA ILE A 362 -34.90 13.72 10.24
C ILE A 362 -36.02 14.72 10.57
N GLU A 363 -36.17 15.07 11.84
CA GLU A 363 -37.18 16.04 12.29
C GLU A 363 -36.98 17.42 11.64
N LYS A 364 -38.07 18.02 11.12
CA LYS A 364 -38.09 19.42 10.68
C LYS A 364 -37.79 20.30 11.91
N ASN A 365 -36.65 21.02 11.87
CA ASN A 365 -36.06 21.88 12.93
C ASN A 365 -34.96 21.26 13.82
N ALA A 366 -34.45 20.08 13.47
CA ALA A 366 -33.29 19.48 14.11
C ALA A 366 -31.99 20.28 13.81
N ARG A 367 -31.40 20.89 14.83
CA ARG A 367 -30.07 21.53 14.80
C ARG A 367 -29.00 20.56 15.25
N ALA A 368 -27.89 20.56 14.52
CA ALA A 368 -26.71 19.73 14.75
C ALA A 368 -25.51 20.59 15.16
N ASP A 369 -25.67 21.33 16.26
CA ASP A 369 -24.61 22.17 16.80
C ASP A 369 -23.75 21.35 17.77
N VAL A 370 -22.43 21.53 17.67
CA VAL A 370 -21.45 20.88 18.54
C VAL A 370 -20.36 21.86 18.95
N SER A 371 -19.79 21.65 20.13
CA SER A 371 -18.51 22.25 20.51
C SER A 371 -17.44 21.17 20.62
N VAL A 372 -16.22 21.45 20.19
CA VAL A 372 -15.09 20.53 20.27
C VAL A 372 -13.92 21.19 21.00
N ASP A 373 -13.25 20.40 21.84
CA ASP A 373 -11.99 20.74 22.47
C ASP A 373 -10.96 19.65 22.15
N LEU A 374 -9.71 20.05 21.93
CA LEU A 374 -8.60 19.14 21.61
C LEU A 374 -7.39 19.52 22.45
N ALA A 375 -6.88 18.55 23.20
CA ALA A 375 -5.73 18.70 24.05
C ALA A 375 -4.69 17.61 23.75
N MET A 376 -3.45 17.88 24.17
CA MET A 376 -2.32 16.97 24.06
C MET A 376 -1.62 16.85 25.41
N SER A 377 -1.15 15.65 25.76
CA SER A 377 -0.27 15.40 26.89
C SER A 377 0.85 14.42 26.52
N ALA A 378 1.95 14.46 27.29
CA ALA A 378 3.07 13.53 27.16
C ALA A 378 3.59 13.13 28.56
N PRO A 379 4.20 11.94 28.72
CA PRO A 379 4.74 11.47 29.99
C PRO A 379 5.72 12.47 30.61
N GLY A 380 5.36 13.08 31.75
CA GLY A 380 6.22 14.02 32.47
C GLY A 380 6.31 15.44 31.87
N GLY A 381 5.55 15.74 30.82
CA GLY A 381 5.49 17.08 30.21
C GLY A 381 4.40 17.97 30.82
N GLU A 382 4.71 19.25 31.04
CA GLU A 382 3.68 20.27 31.28
C GLU A 382 2.99 20.63 29.95
N ALA A 383 1.71 20.98 30.01
CA ALA A 383 0.96 21.44 28.84
C ALA A 383 1.70 22.61 28.15
N GLY A 384 1.96 22.47 26.85
CA GLY A 384 2.65 23.48 26.05
C GLY A 384 4.19 23.37 26.00
N LYS A 385 4.81 22.39 26.67
CA LYS A 385 6.24 22.09 26.49
C LYS A 385 6.49 21.14 25.30
N PRO A 386 7.66 21.24 24.64
CA PRO A 386 8.06 20.27 23.62
C PRO A 386 8.12 18.84 24.18
N VAL A 387 7.72 17.87 23.35
CA VAL A 387 7.79 16.44 23.63
C VAL A 387 9.09 15.88 23.05
N LEU A 388 9.76 14.98 23.75
CA LEU A 388 11.02 14.41 23.25
C LEU A 388 10.73 13.30 22.22
N ALA A 389 11.48 13.27 21.13
CA ALA A 389 11.45 12.16 20.18
C ALA A 389 11.66 10.82 20.92
N GLY A 390 10.89 9.78 20.54
CA GLY A 390 10.86 8.50 21.26
C GLY A 390 9.78 8.37 22.34
N GLU A 391 9.17 9.47 22.80
CA GLU A 391 8.05 9.45 23.76
C GLU A 391 6.72 9.14 23.08
N THR A 392 5.69 8.88 23.89
CA THR A 392 4.31 8.68 23.42
C THR A 392 3.49 9.91 23.74
N VAL A 393 2.79 10.44 22.75
CA VAL A 393 1.91 11.60 22.87
C VAL A 393 0.47 11.10 22.95
N THR A 394 -0.30 11.59 23.91
CA THR A 394 -1.73 11.31 24.02
C THR A 394 -2.53 12.51 23.56
N PHE A 395 -3.35 12.34 22.52
CA PHE A 395 -4.34 13.33 22.09
C PHE A 395 -5.67 13.04 22.76
N THR A 396 -6.29 14.05 23.37
CA THR A 396 -7.60 13.95 24.02
C THR A 396 -8.56 14.92 23.36
N ALA A 397 -9.60 14.40 22.73
CA ALA A 397 -10.64 15.22 22.11
C ALA A 397 -11.95 15.06 22.88
N THR A 398 -12.65 16.18 23.13
CA THR A 398 -13.97 16.18 23.76
C THR A 398 -14.98 16.90 22.87
N VAL A 399 -16.06 16.22 22.52
CA VAL A 399 -17.17 16.80 21.74
C VAL A 399 -18.42 16.85 22.60
N ARG A 400 -19.12 17.98 22.55
CA ARG A 400 -20.43 18.18 23.20
C ARG A 400 -21.47 18.54 22.15
N ASN A 401 -22.61 17.86 22.19
CA ASN A 401 -23.79 18.23 21.41
C ASN A 401 -24.48 19.44 22.06
N THR A 402 -24.37 20.60 21.44
CA THR A 402 -25.01 21.87 21.88
C THR A 402 -26.32 22.15 21.13
N GLY A 403 -26.63 21.33 20.14
CA GLY A 403 -27.89 21.37 19.38
C GLY A 403 -29.08 20.81 20.16
N ASN A 404 -30.18 20.64 19.45
CA ASN A 404 -31.46 20.17 20.01
C ASN A 404 -31.89 18.80 19.47
N SER A 405 -31.04 18.12 18.70
CA SER A 405 -31.33 16.82 18.10
C SER A 405 -30.27 15.79 18.45
N VAL A 406 -30.64 14.51 18.43
CA VAL A 406 -29.67 13.41 18.61
C VAL A 406 -28.77 13.35 17.38
N LEU A 407 -27.46 13.26 17.62
CA LEU A 407 -26.45 13.03 16.60
C LEU A 407 -26.04 11.56 16.62
N HIS A 408 -25.79 10.98 15.45
CA HIS A 408 -25.42 9.58 15.29
C HIS A 408 -24.07 9.48 14.60
N ARG A 409 -23.23 8.54 15.08
CA ARG A 409 -21.86 8.33 14.61
C ARG A 409 -21.11 9.66 14.48
N VAL A 410 -21.09 10.44 15.55
CA VAL A 410 -20.23 11.63 15.63
C VAL A 410 -18.79 11.16 15.65
N TYR A 411 -17.94 11.79 14.85
CA TYR A 411 -16.54 11.43 14.72
C TYR A 411 -15.64 12.65 14.58
N GLY A 412 -14.37 12.49 14.93
CA GLY A 412 -13.31 13.44 14.61
C GLY A 412 -12.22 12.78 13.78
N ILE A 413 -11.63 13.51 12.84
CA ILE A 413 -10.46 13.08 12.05
C ILE A 413 -9.43 14.21 12.07
N SER A 414 -8.18 13.88 12.40
CA SER A 414 -7.09 14.86 12.38
C SER A 414 -6.50 15.09 10.99
N GLN A 415 -5.99 16.30 10.76
CA GLN A 415 -5.24 16.71 9.58
C GLN A 415 -3.90 17.28 10.06
N SER A 416 -2.81 16.86 9.43
CA SER A 416 -1.47 17.38 9.67
C SER A 416 -0.58 17.12 8.46
N GLU A 417 0.42 17.96 8.25
CA GLU A 417 1.51 17.73 7.30
C GLU A 417 2.44 16.60 7.78
N ASN A 418 2.46 16.32 9.09
CA ASN A 418 3.17 15.17 9.63
C ASN A 418 2.28 13.91 9.55
N PRO A 419 2.69 12.88 8.79
CA PRO A 419 1.91 11.64 8.65
C PRO A 419 1.58 10.98 9.99
N LEU A 420 2.40 11.15 11.03
CA LEU A 420 2.15 10.59 12.37
C LEU A 420 0.91 11.15 13.05
N PHE A 421 0.50 12.37 12.70
CA PHE A 421 -0.66 13.04 13.31
C PHE A 421 -1.80 13.24 12.31
N LYS A 422 -1.66 12.71 11.10
CA LYS A 422 -2.66 12.77 10.05
C LYS A 422 -3.62 11.57 10.23
N ASN A 423 -4.91 11.79 9.97
CA ASN A 423 -5.92 10.72 9.96
C ASN A 423 -6.13 9.99 11.30
N LEU A 424 -5.74 10.56 12.44
CA LEU A 424 -6.12 10.02 13.75
C LEU A 424 -7.64 10.12 13.91
N GLU A 425 -8.29 9.01 14.26
CA GLU A 425 -9.75 8.93 14.36
C GLU A 425 -10.25 8.98 15.81
N PHE A 426 -11.36 9.68 16.00
CA PHE A 426 -12.00 9.89 17.30
C PHE A 426 -13.48 9.50 17.20
N PRO A 427 -13.85 8.23 17.42
CA PRO A 427 -15.23 7.77 17.32
C PRO A 427 -16.06 8.15 18.56
N PHE A 428 -16.78 9.28 18.50
CA PHE A 428 -17.65 9.72 19.58
C PHE A 428 -19.01 9.00 19.61
N GLY A 429 -19.48 8.49 18.47
CA GLY A 429 -20.72 7.72 18.39
C GLY A 429 -21.96 8.58 18.59
N LYS A 430 -23.02 8.01 19.17
CA LYS A 430 -24.29 8.68 19.37
C LYS A 430 -24.22 9.70 20.52
N LEU A 431 -24.70 10.92 20.28
CA LEU A 431 -24.74 12.00 21.28
C LEU A 431 -26.13 12.63 21.37
N ALA A 432 -26.76 12.51 22.54
CA ALA A 432 -28.01 13.21 22.85
C ALA A 432 -27.76 14.72 23.07
N PRO A 433 -28.78 15.58 22.91
CA PRO A 433 -28.68 17.01 23.22
C PRO A 433 -28.11 17.26 24.63
N GLY A 434 -27.10 18.12 24.72
CA GLY A 434 -26.40 18.47 25.96
C GLY A 434 -25.32 17.48 26.42
N ALA A 435 -25.28 16.27 25.85
CA ALA A 435 -24.29 15.25 26.20
C ALA A 435 -22.91 15.57 25.64
N SER A 436 -21.88 15.18 26.39
CA SER A 436 -20.47 15.26 25.99
C SER A 436 -19.84 13.89 25.94
N ARG A 437 -18.81 13.73 25.13
CA ARG A 437 -17.96 12.55 25.13
C ARG A 437 -16.52 12.91 24.85
N THR A 438 -15.63 12.20 25.53
CA THR A 438 -14.19 12.32 25.39
C THR A 438 -13.63 11.04 24.76
N TRP A 439 -12.65 11.19 23.88
CA TRP A 439 -11.88 10.11 23.29
C TRP A 439 -10.39 10.43 23.37
N THR A 440 -9.55 9.42 23.55
CA THR A 440 -8.09 9.58 23.60
C THR A 440 -7.43 8.67 22.58
N THR A 441 -6.42 9.15 21.88
CA THR A 441 -5.57 8.31 21.02
C THR A 441 -4.09 8.57 21.35
N GLU A 442 -3.24 7.57 21.19
CA GLU A 442 -1.82 7.62 21.55
C GLU A 442 -0.94 7.45 20.31
N VAL A 443 0.07 8.29 20.17
CA VAL A 443 1.02 8.25 19.06
C VAL A 443 2.44 8.16 19.60
N LYS A 444 3.15 7.08 19.25
CA LYS A 444 4.55 6.89 19.62
C LYS A 444 5.47 7.57 18.62
N LEU A 445 6.26 8.55 19.09
CA LEU A 445 7.20 9.27 18.24
C LEU A 445 8.43 8.39 17.94
N PRO A 446 8.87 8.28 16.67
CA PRO A 446 10.16 7.67 16.34
C PRO A 446 11.32 8.37 17.04
N ARG A 447 12.30 7.59 17.51
CA ARG A 447 13.47 8.13 18.25
C ARG A 447 14.37 9.04 17.41
N GLU A 448 14.39 8.82 16.09
CA GLU A 448 15.30 9.51 15.16
C GLU A 448 14.73 10.83 14.62
N MET A 449 13.50 11.20 15.02
CA MET A 449 12.86 12.44 14.60
C MET A 449 13.73 13.65 14.93
N SER A 450 13.86 14.55 13.95
CA SER A 450 14.44 15.87 14.13
C SER A 450 13.45 16.79 14.84
N ALA A 451 13.97 17.84 15.48
CA ALA A 451 13.14 18.85 16.11
C ALA A 451 12.23 19.54 15.09
N ARG A 452 10.94 19.64 15.39
CA ARG A 452 9.91 20.22 14.50
C ARG A 452 8.67 20.64 15.28
N ALA A 453 7.84 21.47 14.67
CA ALA A 453 6.52 21.80 15.18
C ALA A 453 5.47 21.49 14.11
N ASP A 454 4.43 20.75 14.49
CA ASP A 454 3.39 20.29 13.58
C ASP A 454 2.02 20.78 14.06
N GLU A 455 1.29 21.46 13.17
CA GLU A 455 -0.12 21.75 13.44
C GLU A 455 -0.96 20.49 13.24
N VAL A 456 -1.85 20.24 14.20
CA VAL A 456 -2.81 19.14 14.17
C VAL A 456 -4.20 19.75 14.26
N THR A 457 -4.95 19.68 13.15
CA THR A 457 -6.31 20.18 13.06
C THR A 457 -7.29 19.02 13.15
N LEU A 458 -8.15 19.00 14.17
CA LEU A 458 -9.25 18.04 14.28
C LEU A 458 -10.49 18.61 13.60
N THR A 459 -11.02 17.89 12.61
CA THR A 459 -12.33 18.19 12.00
C THR A 459 -13.38 17.22 12.55
N VAL A 460 -14.50 17.74 13.03
CA VAL A 460 -15.61 16.94 13.56
C VAL A 460 -16.75 16.87 12.55
N GLY A 461 -17.35 15.67 12.44
CA GLY A 461 -18.51 15.41 11.59
C GLY A 461 -19.46 14.40 12.21
N ASP A 462 -20.56 14.13 11.52
CA ASP A 462 -21.52 13.06 11.84
C ASP A 462 -21.94 12.31 10.57
N GLN A 463 -22.55 11.14 10.72
CA GLN A 463 -22.96 10.29 9.59
C GLN A 463 -23.87 11.02 8.58
N GLN A 464 -24.72 11.94 9.04
CA GLN A 464 -25.69 12.63 8.20
C GLN A 464 -25.13 13.92 7.58
N GLN A 465 -23.85 14.24 7.78
CA GLN A 465 -23.20 15.47 7.31
C GLN A 465 -23.94 16.74 7.76
N ARG A 466 -24.55 16.72 8.95
CA ARG A 466 -25.21 17.88 9.56
C ARG A 466 -24.22 18.72 10.36
N VAL A 467 -23.24 18.07 10.98
CA VAL A 467 -22.08 18.73 11.57
C VAL A 467 -21.06 18.94 10.46
N THR A 468 -20.86 20.19 10.05
CA THR A 468 -19.91 20.54 8.99
C THR A 468 -19.04 21.72 9.41
N GLY A 469 -17.77 21.70 9.01
CA GLY A 469 -16.85 22.83 9.19
C GLY A 469 -16.37 23.08 10.62
N LEU A 470 -16.79 22.30 11.62
CA LEU A 470 -16.28 22.44 12.98
C LEU A 470 -14.84 21.92 13.05
N LYS A 471 -13.91 22.81 13.36
CA LYS A 471 -12.49 22.52 13.48
C LYS A 471 -11.92 23.10 14.77
N THR A 472 -10.95 22.40 15.34
CA THR A 472 -10.05 22.93 16.37
C THR A 472 -8.64 22.49 16.04
N ALA A 473 -7.63 23.24 16.45
CA ALA A 473 -6.24 22.95 16.15
C ALA A 473 -5.35 23.15 17.37
N LEU A 474 -4.25 22.40 17.42
CA LEU A 474 -3.15 22.62 18.34
C LEU A 474 -1.81 22.43 17.62
N VAL A 475 -0.74 22.90 18.25
CA VAL A 475 0.63 22.69 17.75
C VAL A 475 1.33 21.68 18.63
N VAL A 476 1.89 20.65 18.00
CA VAL A 476 2.76 19.64 18.62
C VAL A 476 4.20 20.05 18.39
N SER A 477 4.89 20.47 19.44
CA SER A 477 6.33 20.76 19.39
C SER A 477 7.13 19.53 19.80
N ILE A 478 8.10 19.12 18.97
CA ILE A 478 8.94 17.94 19.18
C ILE A 478 10.40 18.38 19.27
N ASP A 479 11.10 17.92 20.31
CA ASP A 479 12.55 18.04 20.45
C ASP A 479 13.25 16.75 20.02
N GLU A 480 14.36 16.86 19.30
CA GLU A 480 15.16 15.70 18.91
C GLU A 480 15.90 15.07 20.09
N GLN A 481 16.11 13.75 20.03
CA GLN A 481 17.04 13.11 20.94
C GLN A 481 18.47 13.57 20.65
N LYS A 482 19.30 13.66 21.70
CA LYS A 482 20.72 13.98 21.55
C LYS A 482 21.42 12.89 20.74
N LYS A 483 21.67 13.16 19.45
CA LYS A 483 22.37 12.23 18.56
C LYS A 483 23.86 12.17 18.94
N PRO A 484 24.49 10.98 18.93
CA PRO A 484 25.94 10.88 19.07
C PRO A 484 26.60 11.64 17.92
N ARG A 485 27.41 12.65 18.25
CA ARG A 485 28.22 13.36 17.26
C ARG A 485 29.41 12.49 16.90
N PHE A 486 29.33 11.79 15.78
CA PHE A 486 30.51 11.15 15.19
C PHE A 486 31.32 12.23 14.48
N ALA A 487 32.54 12.47 14.97
CA ALA A 487 33.55 13.23 14.24
C ALA A 487 34.53 12.21 13.66
N TYR A 488 34.71 12.23 12.35
CA TYR A 488 35.85 11.61 11.69
C TYR A 488 36.78 12.72 11.23
N SER A 489 38.07 12.55 11.46
CA SER A 489 39.11 13.31 10.78
C SER A 489 39.79 12.36 9.81
N MET A 490 39.80 12.73 8.54
CA MET A 490 40.62 12.06 7.54
C MET A 490 41.92 12.84 7.41
N TRP A 491 43.03 12.12 7.29
CA TRP A 491 44.31 12.71 6.96
C TRP A 491 44.69 12.24 5.57
N ILE A 492 45.00 13.20 4.70
CA ILE A 492 45.56 12.89 3.39
C ILE A 492 47.07 12.83 3.57
N ASP A 493 47.65 11.65 3.39
CA ASP A 493 49.09 11.52 3.26
C ASP A 493 49.48 11.79 1.80
N ASP A 494 49.80 13.04 1.55
CA ASP A 494 50.28 13.56 0.26
C ASP A 494 51.79 13.31 0.06
N ARG A 495 52.51 12.77 1.06
CA ARG A 495 53.98 12.60 0.96
C ARG A 495 54.40 11.29 0.31
N ALA A 496 53.55 10.26 0.39
CA ALA A 496 53.94 8.92 -0.05
C ALA A 496 53.84 8.74 -1.58
N ALA A 497 52.85 9.38 -2.22
CA ALA A 497 52.60 9.27 -3.65
C ALA A 497 51.97 10.54 -4.30
N GLY A 498 52.09 11.68 -3.62
CA GLY A 498 51.82 13.03 -4.14
C GLY A 498 53.04 13.95 -3.96
N ASN A 499 52.86 15.27 -4.04
CA ASN A 499 53.97 16.23 -4.06
C ASN A 499 54.35 16.79 -2.66
N GLY A 500 53.57 16.47 -1.63
CA GLY A 500 53.83 16.83 -0.23
C GLY A 500 53.47 18.27 0.14
N ASP A 501 52.74 19.00 -0.70
CA ASP A 501 52.26 20.36 -0.44
C ASP A 501 50.93 20.40 0.35
N GLY A 502 50.28 19.24 0.51
CA GLY A 502 49.04 19.08 1.27
C GLY A 502 47.77 19.45 0.49
N VAL A 503 47.86 19.69 -0.81
CA VAL A 503 46.76 20.07 -1.69
C VAL A 503 46.58 19.03 -2.79
N LEU A 504 45.42 18.36 -2.79
CA LEU A 504 45.06 17.34 -3.78
C LEU A 504 45.01 17.90 -5.21
N GLN A 505 45.85 17.37 -6.11
CA GLN A 505 45.93 17.80 -7.50
C GLN A 505 45.58 16.68 -8.49
N VAL A 506 45.15 17.08 -9.70
CA VAL A 506 44.76 16.15 -10.76
C VAL A 506 45.98 15.33 -11.22
N GLY A 507 45.93 14.02 -11.00
CA GLY A 507 46.98 13.08 -11.39
C GLY A 507 47.77 12.48 -10.22
N GLU A 508 47.59 12.99 -9.00
CA GLU A 508 48.24 12.47 -7.80
C GLU A 508 47.52 11.22 -7.27
N LYS A 509 48.29 10.36 -6.58
CA LYS A 509 47.75 9.22 -5.84
C LYS A 509 48.01 9.46 -4.37
N VAL A 510 46.97 9.81 -3.63
CA VAL A 510 47.07 10.03 -2.18
C VAL A 510 46.51 8.84 -1.41
N ASN A 511 47.01 8.63 -0.19
CA ASN A 511 46.44 7.66 0.73
C ASN A 511 45.46 8.36 1.67
N LEU A 512 44.23 7.82 1.76
CA LEU A 512 43.28 8.18 2.80
C LEU A 512 43.60 7.35 4.05
N MET A 513 43.93 8.04 5.15
CA MET A 513 44.12 7.41 6.47
C MET A 513 43.03 7.82 7.45
#